data_AF-A0A926BGB3-F1
#
_entry.id   AF-A0A926BGB3-F1
#
_cell.length_a   1.000
_cell.length_b   1.000
_cell.length_c   1.000
_cell.angle_alpha   90.00
_cell.angle_beta   90.00
_cell.angle_gamma   90.00
#
_symmetry.space_group_name_H-M   'P 1'
#
loop_
_entity.id
_entity.type
_entity.pdbx_description
1 polymer ?
#
loop_
_entity_poly.entity_id
_entity_poly.type
_entity_poly.pdbx_seq_one_letter_code
_entity_poly.pdbx_strand_id
1 'polypeptide(L)' 'MSVKIRLRRDGAKKRPFYHVVAADSRRARDG' A
#
# COMPACT_ATOMS: atom_id res chain seq x y z
N MET A 1 -14.83 9.73 -0.41
CA MET A 1 -14.67 8.31 -0.01
C MET A 1 -14.50 7.55 -1.31
N SER A 2 -13.27 7.27 -1.75
CA SER A 2 -13.03 6.51 -2.98
C SER A 2 -12.00 5.43 -2.69
N VAL A 3 -12.40 4.18 -2.91
CA VAL A 3 -11.53 3.02 -2.75
C VAL A 3 -10.70 2.89 -4.02
N LYS A 4 -9.38 2.82 -3.86
CA LYS A 4 -8.44 2.60 -4.95
C LYS A 4 -7.67 1.31 -4.68
N ILE A 5 -7.43 0.57 -5.75
CA ILE A 5 -6.47 -0.53 -5.72
C ILE A 5 -5.07 0.10 -5.79
N ARG A 6 -4.22 -0.19 -4.81
CA ARG A 6 -2.85 0.34 -4.71
C ARG A 6 -1.88 -0.71 -4.16
N LEU A 7 -0.60 -0.41 -4.25
CA LEU A 7 0.46 -1.26 -3.71
C LEU A 7 0.86 -0.79 -2.31
N ARG A 8 0.84 -1.68 -1.32
CA ARG A 8 1.46 -1.49 0.00
C ARG A 8 2.90 -1.94 -0.05
N ARG A 9 3.84 -1.13 0.44
CA ARG A 9 5.26 -1.50 0.49
C ARG A 9 5.56 -2.21 1.80
N ASP A 10 6.28 -3.31 1.71
CA ASP A 10 6.71 -4.08 2.88
C ASP A 10 8.11 -4.67 2.61
N GLY A 11 8.71 -5.31 3.61
CA GLY A 11 10.05 -5.91 3.53
C GLY A 11 11.20 -5.01 3.99
N ALA A 12 12.41 -5.52 3.83
CA ALA A 12 13.61 -4.94 4.42
C ALA A 12 14.24 -3.83 3.56
N LYS A 13 15.17 -3.06 4.15
CA LYS A 13 16.00 -2.10 3.42
C LYS A 13 16.78 -2.84 2.32
N LYS A 14 16.75 -2.30 1.09
CA LYS A 14 17.29 -2.92 -0.14
C LYS A 14 16.61 -4.23 -0.60
N ARG A 15 15.53 -4.68 0.05
CA ARG A 15 14.73 -5.87 -0.36
C ARG A 15 13.22 -5.66 -0.12
N PRO A 16 12.58 -4.72 -0.83
CA PRO A 16 11.13 -4.52 -0.69
C PRO A 16 10.31 -5.58 -1.43
N PHE A 17 9.10 -5.84 -0.93
CA PHE A 17 8.02 -6.49 -1.64
C PHE A 17 6.75 -5.63 -1.58
N TYR A 18 5.79 -5.94 -2.46
CA TYR A 18 4.57 -5.16 -2.62
C TYR A 18 3.34 -6.06 -2.58
N HIS A 19 2.30 -5.61 -1.86
CA HIS A 19 0.99 -6.26 -1.85
C HIS A 19 -0.05 -5.41 -2.58
N VAL A 20 -0.89 -6.05 -3.37
CA VAL A 20 -2.10 -5.43 -3.94
C VAL A 20 -3.14 -5.29 -2.83
N VAL A 21 -3.56 -4.06 -2.55
CA VAL A 21 -4.53 -3.74 -1.48
C VAL A 21 -5.58 -2.77 -2.02
N ALA A 22 -6.85 -2.99 -1.67
CA ALA A 22 -7.92 -2.02 -1.87
C ALA A 22 -8.02 -1.12 -0.62
N ALA A 23 -7.77 0.18 -0.76
CA ALA A 23 -7.80 1.13 0.35
C ALA A 23 -8.42 2.47 -0.06
N ASP A 24 -9.03 3.18 0.90
CA ASP A 24 -9.53 4.55 0.68
C ASP A 24 -8.35 5.48 0.35
N SER A 25 -8.53 6.33 -0.66
CA SER A 25 -7.48 7.20 -1.17
C SER A 25 -6.91 8.19 -0.14
N ARG A 26 -7.65 8.50 0.94
CA ARG A 26 -7.22 9.44 1.99
C ARG A 26 -6.35 8.80 3.07
N ARG A 27 -6.22 7.47 3.08
CA ARG A 27 -5.45 6.73 4.10
C ARG A 27 -3.97 6.66 3.71
N ALA A 28 -3.06 6.70 4.69
CA ALA A 28 -1.62 6.54 4.46
C ALA A 28 -1.30 5.22 3.78
N ARG A 29 -0.21 5.14 3.00
CA ARG A 29 0.09 4.02 2.10
C ARG A 29 0.30 2.70 2.84
N ASP A 30 0.96 2.76 3.98
CA ASP A 30 1.44 1.58 4.71
C ASP A 30 0.58 1.31 5.97
N GLY A 31 -0.45 2.14 6.21
CA GLY A 31 -1.21 2.22 7.47
C GLY A 31 -1.15 3.64 8.01
#